data_AF-A0A9E1X7L8-F1
#
_entry.id   AF-A0A9E1X7L8-F1
#
_cell.length_a   1.000
_cell.length_b   1.000
_cell.length_c   1.000
_cell.angle_alpha   90.00
_cell.angle_beta   90.00
_cell.angle_gamma   90.00
#
_symmetry.space_group_name_H-M   'P 1'
#
loop_
_entity.id
_entity.type
_entity.pdbx_description
1 polymer ?
#
loop_
_entity_poly.entity_id
_entity_poly.type
_entity_poly.pdbx_seq_one_letter_code
_entity_poly.pdbx_strand_id
1 'polypeptide(L)'
;MREREEIIYSEILSGNIPYFLRQLTPISLDIELNGLSYSLSFYVTTDYMALGSNDDYFIMPMTPIIAQDIANSLGLSLITKKMVDHIWQHSELKLPPTPIPPNPEMITIPVFADHNEIISAQRLEALNLFPLGSLVAGHKKDVVISNRILENQNKVVIYGWHQSNGQVIQPLYSGHVNWYADYSHGIRFALDKCILNGEVTNLSDILNDPDLYHLLSDEDVPMIMTNYPVDKLSYP
;
A
#
# COMPACT_ATOMS: atom_id res chain seq x y z
N MET A 1 0.24 -5.01 -21.09
CA MET A 1 -0.09 -4.92 -19.65
C MET A 1 0.43 -6.15 -18.92
N ARG A 2 -0.01 -7.36 -19.27
CA ARG A 2 0.50 -8.61 -18.68
C ARG A 2 2.03 -8.70 -18.64
N GLU A 3 2.70 -8.45 -19.77
CA GLU A 3 4.17 -8.44 -19.86
C GLU A 3 4.83 -7.46 -18.87
N ARG A 4 4.26 -6.26 -18.70
CA ARG A 4 4.74 -5.27 -17.70
C ARG A 4 4.67 -5.86 -16.30
N GLU A 5 3.54 -6.45 -15.92
CA GLU A 5 3.35 -7.03 -14.58
C GLU A 5 4.30 -8.22 -14.35
N GLU A 6 4.52 -9.06 -15.36
CA GLU A 6 5.48 -10.17 -15.29
C GLU A 6 6.93 -9.67 -15.10
N ILE A 7 7.32 -8.58 -15.78
CA ILE A 7 8.63 -7.92 -15.58
C ILE A 7 8.72 -7.35 -14.17
N ILE A 8 7.71 -6.61 -13.70
CA ILE A 8 7.68 -6.03 -12.33
C ILE A 8 7.89 -7.13 -11.28
N TYR A 9 7.16 -8.25 -11.41
CA TYR A 9 7.29 -9.38 -10.51
C TYR A 9 8.71 -9.97 -10.51
N SER A 10 9.26 -10.23 -11.71
CA SER A 10 10.61 -10.79 -11.86
C SER A 10 11.67 -9.87 -11.26
N GLU A 11 11.57 -8.56 -11.49
CA GLU A 11 12.51 -7.57 -10.97
C GLU A 11 12.43 -7.47 -9.43
N ILE A 12 11.23 -7.45 -8.86
CA ILE A 12 11.08 -7.42 -7.40
C ILE A 12 11.65 -8.69 -6.76
N LEU A 13 11.33 -9.87 -7.29
CA LEU A 13 11.82 -11.14 -6.73
C LEU A 13 13.30 -11.40 -6.98
N SER A 14 13.90 -10.79 -8.01
CA SER A 14 15.37 -10.80 -8.18
C SER A 14 16.08 -9.85 -7.21
N GLY A 15 15.31 -9.03 -6.49
CA GLY A 15 15.82 -8.07 -5.51
C GLY A 15 16.16 -6.71 -6.10
N ASN A 16 15.60 -6.33 -7.25
CA ASN A 16 15.68 -4.96 -7.80
C ASN A 16 14.76 -4.01 -7.01
N ILE A 17 15.10 -3.82 -5.74
CA ILE A 17 14.38 -3.01 -4.76
C ILE A 17 15.40 -2.09 -4.09
N PRO A 18 15.14 -0.76 -3.99
CA PRO A 18 15.97 0.15 -3.22
C PRO A 18 16.21 -0.37 -1.81
N TYR A 19 17.46 -0.30 -1.34
CA TYR A 19 17.85 -0.91 -0.06
C TYR A 19 17.05 -0.36 1.12
N PHE A 20 16.70 0.93 1.09
CA PHE A 20 15.90 1.55 2.14
C PHE A 20 14.48 0.98 2.27
N LEU A 21 13.90 0.44 1.18
CA LEU A 21 12.58 -0.20 1.20
C LEU A 21 12.60 -1.63 1.75
N ARG A 22 13.79 -2.24 1.90
CA ARG A 22 13.94 -3.62 2.42
C ARG A 22 13.84 -3.70 3.94
N GLN A 23 13.92 -2.56 4.62
CA GLN A 23 13.73 -2.47 6.05
C GLN A 23 12.31 -1.99 6.33
N LEU A 24 11.59 -2.75 7.15
CA LEU A 24 10.22 -2.40 7.52
C LEU A 24 10.21 -1.54 8.78
N THR A 25 9.30 -0.56 8.82
CA THR A 25 9.09 0.33 9.96
C THR A 25 7.93 -0.18 10.81
N PRO A 26 8.10 -0.32 12.14
CA PRO A 26 6.99 -0.65 13.01
C PRO A 26 6.02 0.52 13.17
N ILE A 27 4.73 0.22 13.18
CA ILE A 27 3.65 1.08 13.67
C ILE A 27 3.11 0.41 14.93
N SER A 28 3.31 1.05 16.08
CA SER A 28 2.88 0.55 17.38
C SER A 28 1.68 1.35 17.88
N LEU A 29 0.60 0.65 18.20
CA LEU A 29 -0.69 1.21 18.57
C LEU A 29 -1.16 0.60 19.89
N ASP A 30 -1.67 1.43 20.79
CA ASP A 30 -2.47 0.98 21.93
C ASP A 30 -3.94 1.34 21.62
N ILE A 31 -4.79 0.31 21.54
CA ILE A 31 -6.17 0.41 21.04
C ILE A 31 -7.12 -0.10 22.12
N GLU A 32 -8.11 0.71 22.48
CA GLU A 32 -9.25 0.23 23.27
C GLU A 32 -10.37 -0.26 22.34
N LEU A 33 -10.76 -1.52 22.50
CA LEU A 33 -11.83 -2.14 21.73
C LEU A 33 -12.72 -2.97 22.66
N ASN A 34 -14.02 -2.69 22.69
CA ASN A 34 -15.00 -3.38 23.53
C ASN A 34 -14.64 -3.42 25.03
N GLY A 35 -13.99 -2.37 25.54
CA GLY A 35 -13.56 -2.28 26.94
C GLY A 35 -12.29 -3.08 27.29
N LEU A 36 -11.61 -3.64 26.29
CA LEU A 36 -10.31 -4.30 26.41
C LEU A 36 -9.23 -3.43 25.75
N SER A 37 -8.03 -3.43 26.33
CA SER A 37 -6.87 -2.76 25.76
C SER A 37 -6.01 -3.76 25.00
N TYR A 38 -5.62 -3.39 23.78
CA TYR A 38 -4.75 -4.16 22.89
C TYR A 38 -3.51 -3.35 22.57
N SER A 39 -2.34 -3.99 22.62
CA SER A 39 -1.09 -3.42 22.10
C SER A 39 -0.73 -4.15 20.80
N LEU A 40 -0.75 -3.43 19.68
CA LEU A 40 -0.54 -3.96 18.35
C LEU A 40 0.68 -3.29 17.70
N SER A 41 1.61 -4.08 17.18
CA SER A 41 2.70 -3.60 16.34
C SER A 41 2.73 -4.34 15.01
N PHE A 42 2.50 -3.62 13.91
CA PHE A 42 2.63 -4.13 12.53
C PHE A 42 3.77 -3.40 11.81
N TYR A 43 4.36 -4.03 10.80
CA TYR A 43 5.59 -3.56 10.16
C TYR A 43 5.34 -3.26 8.68
N VAL A 44 5.66 -2.06 8.21
CA VAL A 44 5.31 -1.60 6.87
C VAL A 44 6.53 -1.16 6.06
N THR A 45 6.42 -1.20 4.73
CA THR A 45 7.43 -0.55 3.89
C THR A 45 7.46 0.95 4.18
N THR A 46 8.66 1.52 4.26
CA THR A 46 8.88 2.94 4.62
C THR A 46 8.25 3.89 3.61
N ASP A 47 8.14 3.48 2.35
CA ASP A 47 7.45 4.21 1.29
C ASP A 47 6.72 3.22 0.36
N TYR A 48 6.13 3.72 -0.72
CA TYR A 48 5.54 2.91 -1.79
C TYR A 48 6.61 2.08 -2.51
N MET A 49 6.20 0.89 -2.96
CA MET A 49 7.05 -0.06 -3.67
C MET A 49 7.67 0.58 -4.92
N ALA A 50 8.99 0.47 -5.04
CA ALA A 50 9.78 1.02 -6.13
C ALA A 50 10.77 -0.02 -6.69
N LEU A 51 11.13 0.16 -7.96
CA LEU A 51 12.22 -0.58 -8.61
C LEU A 51 13.47 0.29 -8.69
N GLY A 52 14.66 -0.32 -8.59
CA GLY A 52 15.94 0.37 -8.73
C GLY A 52 16.82 0.35 -7.48
N SER A 53 17.52 1.45 -7.26
CA SER A 53 18.54 1.63 -6.21
C SER A 53 18.20 2.79 -5.28
N ASN A 54 19.04 3.07 -4.28
CA ASN A 54 18.82 4.24 -3.43
C ASN A 54 19.03 5.57 -4.19
N ASP A 55 19.84 5.57 -5.24
CA ASP A 55 20.23 6.78 -5.97
C ASP A 55 19.34 7.05 -7.19
N ASP A 56 18.72 6.01 -7.72
CA ASP A 56 17.83 6.05 -8.88
C ASP A 56 16.76 4.97 -8.72
N TYR A 57 15.53 5.39 -8.44
CA TYR A 57 14.40 4.50 -8.28
C TYR A 57 13.12 5.06 -8.86
N PHE A 58 12.24 4.13 -9.20
CA PHE A 58 10.95 4.40 -9.80
C PHE A 58 9.84 3.81 -8.92
N ILE A 59 9.04 4.67 -8.28
CA ILE A 59 7.84 4.23 -7.57
C ILE A 59 6.90 3.65 -8.62
N MET A 60 6.60 2.36 -8.51
CA MET A 60 6.00 1.58 -9.59
C MET A 60 4.49 1.33 -9.32
N PRO A 61 3.58 2.06 -10.00
CA PRO A 61 2.19 1.65 -10.05
C PRO A 61 2.06 0.27 -10.69
N MET A 62 1.34 -0.62 -10.04
CA MET A 62 1.07 -1.97 -10.51
C MET A 62 -0.34 -2.41 -10.13
N THR A 63 -0.81 -3.50 -10.71
CA THR A 63 -2.17 -3.99 -10.45
C THR A 63 -2.24 -4.72 -9.10
N PRO A 64 -3.43 -4.78 -8.45
CA PRO A 64 -3.61 -5.58 -7.23
C PRO A 64 -3.26 -7.06 -7.42
N ILE A 65 -3.42 -7.60 -8.64
CA ILE A 65 -3.12 -9.00 -8.96
C ILE A 65 -1.63 -9.27 -8.77
N ILE A 66 -0.76 -8.46 -9.38
CA ILE A 66 0.70 -8.67 -9.23
C ILE A 66 1.19 -8.26 -7.85
N ALA A 67 0.61 -7.20 -7.27
CA ALA A 67 0.96 -6.77 -5.93
C ALA A 67 0.68 -7.89 -4.91
N GLN A 68 -0.44 -8.59 -5.05
CA GLN A 68 -0.75 -9.74 -4.19
C GLN A 68 0.19 -10.93 -4.45
N ASP A 69 0.55 -11.22 -5.71
CA ASP A 69 1.49 -12.29 -6.05
C ASP A 69 2.88 -12.04 -5.43
N ILE A 70 3.33 -10.78 -5.47
CA ILE A 70 4.54 -10.31 -4.78
C ILE A 70 4.40 -10.48 -3.26
N ALA A 71 3.27 -10.04 -2.69
CA ALA A 71 3.03 -10.12 -1.25
C ALA A 71 3.12 -11.56 -0.75
N ASN A 72 2.43 -12.48 -1.44
CA ASN A 72 2.46 -13.91 -1.15
C ASN A 72 3.89 -14.48 -1.22
N SER A 73 4.66 -14.08 -2.22
CA SER A 73 6.02 -14.58 -2.45
C SER A 73 7.03 -14.10 -1.40
N LEU A 74 6.77 -12.95 -0.77
CA LEU A 74 7.66 -12.30 0.19
C LEU A 74 7.19 -12.41 1.66
N GLY A 75 6.07 -13.10 1.93
CA GLY A 75 5.49 -13.18 3.27
C GLY A 75 4.93 -11.84 3.76
N LEU A 76 4.44 -11.03 2.84
CA LEU A 76 3.84 -9.73 3.07
C LEU A 76 2.32 -9.79 2.88
N SER A 77 1.64 -8.73 3.29
CA SER A 77 0.22 -8.51 3.07
C SER A 77 -0.01 -7.13 2.46
N LEU A 78 -1.09 -7.01 1.67
CA LEU A 78 -1.64 -5.72 1.31
C LEU A 78 -2.36 -5.11 2.53
N ILE A 79 -2.44 -3.79 2.58
CA ILE A 79 -2.92 -3.08 3.76
C ILE A 79 -4.40 -2.70 3.63
N THR A 80 -5.09 -2.53 4.76
CA THR A 80 -6.45 -1.99 4.79
C THR A 80 -6.45 -0.46 4.72
N LYS A 81 -7.62 0.13 4.50
CA LYS A 81 -7.83 1.57 4.69
C LYS A 81 -7.34 2.06 6.07
N LYS A 82 -7.73 1.39 7.15
CA LYS A 82 -7.39 1.81 8.52
C LYS A 82 -5.87 1.80 8.76
N MET A 83 -5.18 0.82 8.19
CA MET A 83 -3.72 0.77 8.22
C MET A 83 -3.11 1.95 7.46
N VAL A 84 -3.65 2.32 6.28
CA VAL A 84 -3.20 3.54 5.56
C VAL A 84 -3.32 4.78 6.43
N ASP A 85 -4.43 4.94 7.15
CA ASP A 85 -4.64 6.08 8.05
C ASP A 85 -3.61 6.11 9.18
N HIS A 86 -3.34 4.97 9.82
CA HIS A 86 -2.31 4.87 10.86
C HIS A 86 -0.91 5.12 10.31
N ILE A 87 -0.57 4.59 9.13
CA ILE A 87 0.71 4.84 8.48
C ILE A 87 0.88 6.33 8.23
N TRP A 88 -0.12 7.01 7.67
CA TRP A 88 -0.06 8.44 7.44
C TRP A 88 0.12 9.23 8.74
N GLN A 89 -0.66 8.91 9.78
CA GLN A 89 -0.56 9.57 11.09
C GLN A 89 0.86 9.48 11.67
N HIS A 90 1.47 8.30 11.60
CA HIS A 90 2.80 8.02 12.15
C HIS A 90 3.96 8.33 11.20
N SER A 91 3.68 8.71 9.94
CA SER A 91 4.73 9.08 8.98
C SER A 91 5.48 10.33 9.44
N GLU A 92 6.80 10.24 9.42
CA GLU A 92 7.72 11.34 9.69
C GLU A 92 7.57 12.43 8.63
N LEU A 93 7.43 12.03 7.36
CA LEU A 93 7.19 12.93 6.24
C LEU A 93 5.82 12.67 5.60
N LYS A 94 5.01 13.73 5.51
CA LYS A 94 3.70 13.71 4.85
C LYS A 94 3.75 14.55 3.59
N LEU A 95 3.99 13.90 2.45
CA LEU A 95 4.06 14.58 1.16
C LEU A 95 2.65 14.87 0.63
N PRO A 96 2.35 16.13 0.24
CA PRO A 96 1.02 16.47 -0.26
C PRO A 96 0.78 15.84 -1.64
N PRO A 97 -0.43 15.30 -1.91
CA PRO A 97 -0.81 14.82 -3.24
C PRO A 97 -0.62 15.88 -4.32
N THR A 98 -0.09 15.48 -5.48
CA THR A 98 0.03 16.34 -6.66
C THR A 98 -0.58 15.67 -7.89
N PRO A 99 -1.90 15.76 -8.07
CA PRO A 99 -2.59 15.07 -9.17
C PRO A 99 -2.21 15.64 -10.54
N ILE A 100 -2.00 14.75 -11.51
CA ILE A 100 -1.96 15.08 -12.94
C ILE A 100 -3.40 15.04 -13.49
N PRO A 101 -3.86 16.05 -14.26
CA PRO A 101 -5.19 16.06 -14.85
C PRO A 101 -5.52 14.76 -15.61
N PRO A 102 -6.75 14.24 -15.50
CA PRO A 102 -7.10 12.95 -16.08
C PRO A 102 -7.03 12.98 -17.61
N ASN A 103 -6.34 12.00 -18.18
CA ASN A 103 -6.28 11.76 -19.63
C ASN A 103 -6.10 10.26 -19.90
N PRO A 104 -6.30 9.77 -21.13
CA PRO A 104 -6.11 8.35 -21.45
C PRO A 104 -4.67 7.83 -21.25
N GLU A 105 -3.67 8.70 -21.25
CA GLU A 105 -2.26 8.35 -21.08
C GLU A 105 -1.88 8.06 -19.62
N MET A 106 -2.78 8.34 -18.67
CA MET A 106 -2.54 8.17 -17.22
C MET A 106 -2.16 6.76 -16.78
N ILE A 107 -2.37 5.75 -17.64
CA ILE A 107 -2.02 4.33 -17.43
C ILE A 107 -0.67 3.94 -18.07
N THR A 108 0.06 4.89 -18.66
CA THR A 108 1.28 4.65 -19.42
C THR A 108 2.55 4.94 -18.60
N ILE A 109 3.65 4.26 -18.94
CA ILE A 109 4.94 4.45 -18.27
C ILE A 109 5.43 5.91 -18.31
N PRO A 110 5.29 6.68 -19.42
CA PRO A 110 5.65 8.09 -19.43
C PRO A 110 4.92 8.91 -18.34
N VAL A 111 3.60 8.76 -18.18
CA VAL A 111 2.88 9.51 -17.12
C VAL A 111 3.24 9.03 -15.71
N PHE A 112 3.58 7.74 -15.57
CA PHE A 112 4.12 7.22 -14.30
C PHE A 112 5.47 7.89 -13.97
N ALA A 113 6.33 8.06 -14.98
CA ALA A 113 7.62 8.74 -14.85
C ALA A 113 7.45 10.23 -14.52
N ASP A 114 6.56 10.94 -15.21
CA ASP A 114 6.25 12.34 -14.91
C ASP A 114 5.83 12.52 -13.45
N HIS A 115 4.95 11.64 -12.95
CA HIS A 115 4.55 11.69 -11.54
C HIS A 115 5.66 11.24 -10.58
N ASN A 116 6.54 10.34 -10.99
CA ASN A 116 7.71 9.95 -10.21
C ASN A 116 8.67 11.13 -10.04
N GLU A 117 8.90 11.92 -11.08
CA GLU A 117 9.72 13.14 -11.01
C GLU A 117 9.11 14.19 -10.07
N ILE A 118 7.79 14.38 -10.11
CA ILE A 118 7.09 15.27 -9.18
C ILE A 118 7.33 14.85 -7.72
N ILE A 119 7.16 13.56 -7.41
CA ILE A 119 7.40 13.04 -6.05
C ILE A 119 8.90 13.13 -5.70
N SER A 120 9.79 12.85 -6.64
CA SER A 120 11.23 12.90 -6.41
C SER A 120 11.70 14.31 -6.08
N ALA A 121 11.14 15.34 -6.74
CA ALA A 121 11.37 16.74 -6.41
C ALA A 121 10.89 17.07 -4.99
N GLN A 122 9.67 16.67 -4.62
CA GLN A 122 9.15 16.83 -3.25
C GLN A 122 10.03 16.12 -2.22
N ARG A 123 10.52 14.92 -2.55
CA ARG A 123 11.38 14.13 -1.67
C ARG A 123 12.72 14.80 -1.48
N LEU A 124 13.33 15.30 -2.55
CA LEU A 124 14.63 15.98 -2.55
C LEU A 124 14.65 17.18 -1.59
N GLU A 125 13.58 17.98 -1.56
CA GLU A 125 13.44 19.11 -0.62
C GLU A 125 13.46 18.66 0.85
N ALA A 126 13.02 17.44 1.14
CA ALA A 126 12.88 16.90 2.49
C ALA A 126 14.04 15.99 2.93
N LEU A 127 14.91 15.54 2.02
CA LEU A 127 15.93 14.51 2.28
C LEU A 127 16.88 14.83 3.44
N ASN A 128 17.22 16.12 3.63
CA ASN A 128 18.12 16.52 4.72
C ASN A 128 17.52 16.33 6.12
N LEU A 129 16.18 16.47 6.25
CA LEU A 129 15.48 16.30 7.52
C LEU A 129 14.92 14.88 7.68
N PHE A 130 14.51 14.27 6.57
CA PHE A 130 13.89 12.96 6.51
C PHE A 130 14.62 12.12 5.46
N PRO A 131 15.73 11.45 5.81
CA PRO A 131 16.51 10.68 4.85
C PRO A 131 15.73 9.49 4.28
N LEU A 132 16.27 8.85 3.23
CA LEU A 132 15.73 7.58 2.73
C LEU A 132 15.63 6.56 3.87
N GLY A 133 14.49 5.87 3.97
CA GLY A 133 14.15 4.99 5.09
C GLY A 133 13.28 5.63 6.17
N SER A 134 13.15 6.97 6.22
CA SER A 134 12.09 7.61 7.00
C SER A 134 10.72 7.16 6.48
N LEU A 135 9.73 7.02 7.37
CA LEU A 135 8.37 6.67 6.98
C LEU A 135 7.70 7.84 6.24
N VAL A 136 7.31 7.63 4.98
CA VAL A 136 6.69 8.62 4.09
C VAL A 136 5.30 8.15 3.65
N ALA A 137 4.33 9.07 3.64
CA ALA A 137 2.98 8.81 3.14
C ALA A 137 2.33 10.05 2.50
N GLY A 138 1.13 9.85 1.93
CA GLY A 138 0.22 10.89 1.46
C GLY A 138 0.19 11.10 -0.05
N HIS A 139 1.27 10.79 -0.77
CA HIS A 139 1.46 11.22 -2.16
C HIS A 139 0.94 10.24 -3.24
N LYS A 140 0.42 9.07 -2.87
CA LYS A 140 -0.30 8.15 -3.77
C LYS A 140 -1.67 7.75 -3.19
N LYS A 141 -2.49 7.12 -4.02
CA LYS A 141 -3.63 6.31 -3.59
C LYS A 141 -3.12 4.90 -3.34
N ASP A 142 -3.21 4.45 -2.11
CA ASP A 142 -2.90 3.07 -1.74
C ASP A 142 -3.92 2.12 -2.38
N VAL A 143 -3.41 1.05 -3.00
CA VAL A 143 -4.22 -0.14 -3.31
C VAL A 143 -4.37 -0.94 -2.03
N VAL A 144 -5.62 -1.13 -1.59
CA VAL A 144 -5.94 -1.69 -0.28
C VAL A 144 -6.77 -2.97 -0.38
N ILE A 145 -6.79 -3.76 0.67
CA ILE A 145 -7.76 -4.86 0.86
C ILE A 145 -9.01 -4.37 1.59
N SER A 146 -10.16 -4.93 1.24
CA SER A 146 -11.50 -4.56 1.73
C SER A 146 -12.51 -5.67 1.41
N ASN A 147 -13.63 -5.75 2.13
CA ASN A 147 -14.73 -6.67 1.81
C ASN A 147 -15.36 -6.42 0.43
N ARG A 148 -15.14 -5.24 -0.16
CA ARG A 148 -15.52 -4.95 -1.56
C ARG A 148 -14.88 -5.90 -2.57
N ILE A 149 -13.76 -6.54 -2.24
CA ILE A 149 -13.12 -7.56 -3.08
C ILE A 149 -14.01 -8.80 -3.18
N LEU A 150 -14.65 -9.21 -2.08
CA LEU A 150 -15.57 -10.33 -2.07
C LEU A 150 -16.80 -10.05 -2.95
N GLU A 151 -17.34 -8.82 -2.87
CA GLU A 151 -18.47 -8.39 -3.68
C GLU A 151 -18.15 -8.39 -5.18
N ASN A 152 -16.92 -7.99 -5.54
CA ASN A 152 -16.48 -7.96 -6.93
C ASN A 152 -14.96 -8.15 -7.07
N GLN A 153 -14.57 -9.40 -7.29
CA GLN A 153 -13.16 -9.80 -7.46
C GLN A 153 -12.47 -9.18 -8.69
N ASN A 154 -13.24 -8.66 -9.64
CA ASN A 154 -12.73 -8.00 -10.85
C ASN A 154 -12.47 -6.50 -10.65
N LYS A 155 -12.48 -6.00 -9.41
CA LYS A 155 -12.26 -4.58 -9.10
C LYS A 155 -11.02 -4.38 -8.23
N VAL A 156 -10.29 -3.31 -8.50
CA VAL A 156 -9.25 -2.79 -7.60
C VAL A 156 -9.90 -1.88 -6.58
N VAL A 157 -9.49 -1.97 -5.31
CA VAL A 157 -9.90 -1.06 -4.25
C VAL A 157 -8.76 -0.08 -3.96
N ILE A 158 -9.05 1.20 -4.08
CA ILE A 158 -8.09 2.28 -3.84
C ILE A 158 -8.59 3.24 -2.76
N TYR A 159 -7.65 3.79 -2.00
CA TYR A 159 -7.91 4.75 -0.93
C TYR A 159 -6.68 5.65 -0.72
N GLY A 160 -6.87 6.88 -0.24
CA GLY A 160 -5.78 7.71 0.24
C GLY A 160 -5.64 9.04 -0.50
N TRP A 161 -4.43 9.39 -0.92
CA TRP A 161 -4.07 10.78 -1.19
C TRP A 161 -4.43 11.69 -0.02
N HIS A 162 -3.73 11.48 1.10
CA HIS A 162 -3.89 12.29 2.30
C HIS A 162 -3.12 13.60 2.15
N GLN A 163 -3.84 14.71 2.19
CA GLN A 163 -3.24 16.03 2.34
C GLN A 163 -2.46 16.13 3.65
N SER A 164 -1.54 17.10 3.76
CA SER A 164 -0.73 17.30 4.97
C SER A 164 -1.55 17.60 6.24
N ASN A 165 -2.82 18.02 6.09
CA ASN A 165 -3.78 18.21 7.19
C ASN A 165 -4.60 16.95 7.54
N GLY A 166 -4.36 15.82 6.87
CA GLY A 166 -5.06 14.55 7.06
C GLY A 166 -6.32 14.39 6.22
N GLN A 167 -6.72 15.39 5.44
CA GLN A 167 -7.87 15.27 4.55
C GLN A 167 -7.57 14.28 3.41
N VAL A 168 -8.42 13.27 3.30
CA VAL A 168 -8.35 12.24 2.26
C VAL A 168 -8.99 12.78 0.98
N ILE A 169 -8.27 12.74 -0.14
CA ILE A 169 -8.81 13.12 -1.46
C ILE A 169 -9.54 11.93 -2.10
N GLN A 170 -8.98 10.73 -2.01
CA GLN A 170 -9.56 9.51 -2.56
C GLN A 170 -10.29 8.71 -1.46
N PRO A 171 -11.62 8.80 -1.34
CA PRO A 171 -12.37 7.88 -0.49
C PRO A 171 -12.26 6.45 -1.02
N LEU A 172 -12.65 5.47 -0.19
CA LEU A 172 -12.60 4.06 -0.56
C LEU A 172 -13.41 3.84 -1.84
N TYR A 173 -12.75 3.40 -2.90
CA TYR A 173 -13.33 3.32 -4.24
C TYR A 173 -12.96 2.01 -4.94
N SER A 174 -13.95 1.38 -5.57
CA SER A 174 -13.83 0.08 -6.24
C SER A 174 -14.46 0.07 -7.64
N GLY A 175 -14.40 1.20 -8.35
CA GLY A 175 -15.02 1.31 -9.68
C GLY A 175 -14.14 0.85 -10.85
N HIS A 176 -12.83 0.80 -10.68
CA HIS A 176 -11.89 0.35 -11.72
C HIS A 176 -11.71 -1.17 -11.71
N VAL A 177 -11.48 -1.73 -12.90
CA VAL A 177 -11.16 -3.15 -13.07
C VAL A 177 -9.84 -3.52 -12.37
N ASN A 178 -9.69 -4.76 -11.91
CA ASN A 178 -8.52 -5.22 -11.15
C ASN A 178 -7.21 -5.26 -11.96
N TRP A 179 -7.27 -5.18 -13.30
CA TRP A 179 -6.10 -5.00 -14.16
C TRP A 179 -5.78 -3.51 -14.44
N TYR A 180 -6.56 -2.57 -13.89
CA TYR A 180 -6.28 -1.15 -14.03
C TYR A 180 -5.22 -0.68 -13.02
N ALA A 181 -4.24 0.08 -13.51
CA ALA A 181 -3.33 0.87 -12.68
C ALA A 181 -2.95 2.15 -13.43
N ASP A 182 -3.09 3.28 -12.77
CA ASP A 182 -2.65 4.58 -13.27
C ASP A 182 -1.51 5.16 -12.41
N TYR A 183 -0.97 6.30 -12.82
CA TYR A 183 0.15 6.97 -12.14
C TYR A 183 -0.12 7.20 -10.64
N SER A 184 -1.38 7.29 -10.22
CA SER A 184 -1.77 7.64 -8.85
C SER A 184 -1.76 6.45 -7.91
N HIS A 185 -1.77 5.21 -8.43
CA HIS A 185 -1.71 4.01 -7.61
C HIS A 185 -0.34 3.88 -6.93
N GLY A 186 -0.37 3.56 -5.65
CA GLY A 186 0.79 3.21 -4.84
C GLY A 186 0.56 1.86 -4.18
N ILE A 187 1.56 0.99 -4.24
CA ILE A 187 1.56 -0.27 -3.49
C ILE A 187 2.39 -0.09 -2.24
N ARG A 188 1.79 -0.38 -1.09
CA ARG A 188 2.46 -0.44 0.19
C ARG A 188 2.18 -1.79 0.80
N PHE A 189 3.21 -2.40 1.36
CA PHE A 189 3.09 -3.70 2.00
C PHE A 189 3.26 -3.57 3.50
N ALA A 190 2.61 -4.48 4.21
CA ALA A 190 2.95 -4.82 5.58
C ALA A 190 3.56 -6.22 5.63
N LEU A 191 4.40 -6.51 6.61
CA LEU A 191 4.71 -7.89 6.97
C LEU A 191 3.41 -8.57 7.38
N ASP A 192 3.15 -9.77 6.87
CA ASP A 192 1.93 -10.49 7.27
C ASP A 192 1.98 -10.85 8.77
N LYS A 193 3.18 -11.05 9.33
CA LYS A 193 3.37 -11.18 10.77
C LYS A 193 3.33 -9.83 11.48
N CYS A 194 2.63 -9.79 12.60
CA CYS A 194 2.59 -8.67 13.52
C CYS A 194 2.71 -9.17 14.97
N ILE A 195 2.81 -8.24 15.93
CA ILE A 195 2.81 -8.52 17.36
C ILE A 195 1.52 -7.99 17.97
N LEU A 196 0.72 -8.86 18.57
CA LEU A 196 -0.49 -8.51 19.32
C LEU A 196 -0.32 -8.94 20.78
N ASN A 197 -0.37 -7.99 21.71
CA ASN A 197 -0.18 -8.23 23.15
C ASN A 197 1.12 -8.99 23.50
N GLY A 198 2.19 -8.75 22.74
CA GLY A 198 3.50 -9.39 22.91
C GLY A 198 3.66 -10.73 22.19
N GLU A 199 2.59 -11.30 21.63
CA GLU A 199 2.61 -12.56 20.89
C GLU A 199 2.62 -12.33 19.37
N VAL A 200 3.29 -13.20 18.63
CA VAL A 200 3.33 -13.14 17.15
C VAL A 200 2.04 -13.73 16.58
N THR A 201 1.38 -13.00 15.68
CA THR A 201 0.20 -13.45 14.93
C THR A 201 0.26 -12.93 13.48
N ASN A 202 -0.68 -13.34 12.63
CA ASN A 202 -0.79 -12.84 11.25
C ASN A 202 -1.85 -11.73 11.16
N LEU A 203 -1.65 -10.79 10.24
CA LEU A 203 -2.62 -9.73 9.94
C LEU A 203 -3.94 -10.35 9.44
N SER A 204 -3.87 -11.40 8.63
CA SER A 204 -5.05 -12.14 8.18
C SER A 204 -5.87 -12.67 9.34
N ASP A 205 -5.23 -13.26 10.34
CA ASP A 205 -5.92 -13.86 11.49
C ASP A 205 -6.68 -12.80 12.29
N ILE A 206 -6.07 -11.63 12.51
CA ILE A 206 -6.75 -10.48 13.12
C ILE A 206 -7.93 -10.01 12.26
N LEU A 207 -7.73 -9.85 10.95
CA LEU A 207 -8.74 -9.33 10.03
C LEU A 207 -9.94 -10.28 9.85
N ASN A 208 -9.74 -11.59 9.98
CA ASN A 208 -10.78 -12.61 9.89
C ASN A 208 -11.54 -12.82 11.23
N ASP A 209 -10.97 -12.37 12.35
CA ASP A 209 -11.52 -12.61 13.69
C ASP A 209 -12.68 -11.65 14.03
N PRO A 210 -13.84 -12.16 14.49
CA PRO A 210 -15.02 -11.36 14.81
C PRO A 210 -14.85 -10.33 15.93
N ASP A 211 -13.92 -10.56 16.84
CA ASP A 211 -13.67 -9.68 17.98
C ASP A 211 -12.47 -8.74 17.75
N LEU A 212 -11.58 -9.07 16.80
CA LEU A 212 -10.31 -8.34 16.61
C LEU A 212 -10.18 -7.55 15.30
N TYR A 213 -10.99 -7.81 14.28
CA TYR A 213 -10.82 -7.18 12.95
C TYR A 213 -10.79 -5.64 13.00
N HIS A 214 -11.50 -5.04 13.96
CA HIS A 214 -11.50 -3.59 14.16
C HIS A 214 -10.15 -2.99 14.59
N LEU A 215 -9.20 -3.81 15.05
CA LEU A 215 -7.83 -3.36 15.30
C LEU A 215 -7.13 -2.92 14.01
N LEU A 216 -7.50 -3.52 12.87
CA LEU A 216 -6.86 -3.30 11.57
C LEU A 216 -7.83 -2.87 10.47
N SER A 217 -9.14 -2.83 10.69
CA SER A 217 -10.13 -2.52 9.67
C SER A 217 -11.30 -1.67 10.18
N ASP A 218 -11.88 -0.88 9.28
CA ASP A 218 -13.11 -0.09 9.53
C ASP A 218 -14.31 -0.65 8.76
N GLU A 219 -14.22 -1.89 8.29
CA GLU A 219 -15.35 -2.63 7.72
C GLU A 219 -16.44 -2.86 8.78
N ASP A 220 -17.67 -3.15 8.36
CA ASP A 220 -18.79 -3.41 9.30
C ASP A 220 -18.79 -4.85 9.83
N VAL A 221 -18.05 -5.75 9.19
CA VAL A 221 -17.91 -7.16 9.52
C VAL A 221 -16.47 -7.61 9.31
N PRO A 222 -16.04 -8.73 9.93
CA PRO A 222 -14.72 -9.30 9.68
C PRO A 222 -14.47 -9.51 8.19
N MET A 223 -13.20 -9.39 7.80
CA MET A 223 -12.83 -9.64 6.43
C MET A 223 -13.02 -11.12 6.11
N ILE A 224 -13.69 -11.43 5.00
CA ILE A 224 -13.81 -12.81 4.51
C ILE A 224 -12.65 -13.13 3.56
N MET A 225 -12.29 -12.16 2.72
CA MET A 225 -11.12 -12.22 1.84
C MET A 225 -10.11 -11.17 2.29
N THR A 226 -8.93 -11.60 2.71
CA THR A 226 -7.80 -10.75 3.12
C THR A 226 -6.74 -10.61 2.01
N ASN A 227 -7.08 -11.05 0.79
CA ASN A 227 -6.18 -11.10 -0.35
C ASN A 227 -6.96 -10.86 -1.65
N TYR A 228 -6.30 -10.31 -2.67
CA TYR A 228 -6.83 -10.33 -4.04
C TYR A 228 -6.67 -11.73 -4.68
N PRO A 229 -7.56 -12.13 -5.60
CA PRO A 229 -7.27 -13.25 -6.49
C PRO A 229 -6.05 -12.94 -7.36
N VAL A 230 -5.13 -13.90 -7.45
CA VAL A 230 -3.89 -13.79 -8.23
C VAL A 230 -4.02 -14.38 -9.64
N ASP A 231 -5.24 -14.74 -10.07
CA ASP A 231 -5.46 -15.31 -11.39
C ASP A 231 -5.23 -14.28 -12.50
N LYS A 232 -4.20 -14.55 -13.29
CA LYS A 232 -3.74 -13.72 -14.42
C LYS A 232 -4.63 -13.88 -15.67
N LEU A 233 -5.63 -14.78 -15.65
CA LEU A 233 -6.62 -14.92 -16.74
C LEU A 233 -7.48 -13.65 -16.93
N SER A 234 -7.52 -12.77 -15.94
CA SER A 234 -8.25 -11.50 -16.02
C SER A 234 -7.53 -10.41 -16.81
N TYR A 235 -6.24 -10.56 -17.10
CA TYR A 235 -5.52 -9.60 -17.95
C TYR A 235 -5.98 -9.71 -19.42
N PRO A 236 -6.24 -8.57 -20.10
CA PRO A 236 -6.51 -8.54 -21.53
C PRO A 236 -5.27 -8.82 -22.38
#